data_AF-A0A4U8SNR3-F1
#
_entry.id   AF-A0A4U8SNR3-F1
#
_cell.length_a   1.000
_cell.length_b   1.000
_cell.length_c   1.000
_cell.angle_alpha   90.00
_cell.angle_beta   90.00
_cell.angle_gamma   90.00
#
_symmetry.space_group_name_H-M   'P 1'
#
loop_
_entity.id
_entity.type
_entity.pdbx_description
1 polymer ?
#
loop_
_entity_poly.entity_id
_entity_poly.type
_entity_poly.pdbx_seq_one_letter_code
_entity_poly.pdbx_strand_id
1 'polypeptide(L)'
;MEFGLVGEINPIESISFQKFFLTFDIDWASDEVLEYSIGLLERANVKATWFVTHKTPLLERLRGNPLFELGIHPNFNPLLEGDFSYGRDYKEVLRYFLDIVPEAKTMRSHCLGISSRILSEAKKLGITHESNLCIPMMAHNSSGGGGFLQPYENWEGLIRCPYHWADDVACMYKNKIKTSKIAKNSYLMFGFHPIHIFLNTEVLSRYESARGYFQDYNLLRQYQGDSPNGSCALLGRLLELQ
;
A
#
# COMPACT_ATOMS: atom_id res chain seq x y z
N MET A 1 10.72 7.01 16.07
CA MET A 1 10.32 7.56 14.75
C MET A 1 8.80 7.53 14.69
N GLU A 2 8.14 8.50 14.05
CA GLU A 2 6.67 8.53 14.03
C GLU A 2 6.13 7.92 12.73
N PHE A 3 5.19 6.98 12.86
CA PHE A 3 4.41 6.46 11.75
C PHE A 3 3.10 7.23 11.63
N GLY A 4 2.70 7.59 10.42
CA GLY A 4 1.46 8.34 10.13
C GLY A 4 0.45 7.53 9.32
N LEU A 5 -0.80 8.02 9.29
CA LEU A 5 -1.84 7.53 8.39
C LEU A 5 -1.91 8.42 7.15
N VAL A 6 -2.16 7.83 5.97
CA VAL A 6 -2.21 8.61 4.72
C VAL A 6 -3.29 9.69 4.78
N GLY A 7 -4.43 9.42 5.42
CA GLY A 7 -5.52 10.37 5.59
C GLY A 7 -5.22 11.55 6.53
N GLU A 8 -4.09 11.52 7.27
CA GLU A 8 -3.65 12.60 8.16
C GLU A 8 -2.72 13.62 7.46
N ILE A 9 -2.33 13.37 6.21
CA ILE A 9 -1.37 14.20 5.48
C ILE A 9 -2.00 15.56 5.15
N ASN A 10 -1.35 16.63 5.57
CA ASN A 10 -1.67 18.00 5.18
C ASN A 10 -0.46 18.64 4.46
N PRO A 11 -0.51 18.87 3.14
CA PRO A 11 0.61 19.43 2.39
C PRO A 11 1.15 20.78 2.90
N ILE A 12 0.34 21.55 3.62
CA ILE A 12 0.72 22.86 4.16
C ILE A 12 1.50 22.72 5.48
N GLU A 13 1.34 21.60 6.17
CA GLU A 13 1.93 21.34 7.48
C GLU A 13 2.97 20.22 7.39
N SER A 14 4.25 20.57 7.27
CA SER A 14 5.35 19.60 7.11
C SER A 14 5.37 18.51 8.19
N ILE A 15 5.00 18.85 9.43
CA ILE A 15 4.93 17.91 10.54
C ILE A 15 3.92 16.80 10.31
N SER A 16 2.88 17.02 9.49
CA SER A 16 1.90 15.98 9.16
C SER A 16 2.49 14.88 8.28
N PHE A 17 3.49 15.20 7.45
CA PHE A 17 4.02 14.28 6.44
C PHE A 17 5.52 13.98 6.53
N GLN A 18 6.29 14.66 7.38
CA GLN A 18 7.70 14.29 7.66
C GLN A 18 7.78 13.09 8.61
N LYS A 19 7.15 12.00 8.19
CA LYS A 19 6.93 10.74 8.91
C LYS A 19 7.07 9.56 7.97
N PHE A 20 7.07 8.37 8.54
CA PHE A 20 6.97 7.15 7.74
C PHE A 20 5.52 6.70 7.63
N PHE A 21 5.13 6.21 6.46
CA PHE A 21 3.79 5.73 6.18
C PHE A 21 3.89 4.29 5.70
N LEU A 22 3.39 3.37 6.51
CA LEU A 22 3.26 1.97 6.10
C LEU A 22 1.90 1.80 5.44
N THR A 23 1.92 1.40 4.18
CA THR A 23 0.70 1.20 3.39
C THR A 23 0.65 -0.21 2.84
N PHE A 24 -0.54 -0.80 2.81
CA PHE A 24 -0.72 -2.21 2.45
C PHE A 24 -1.80 -2.33 1.38
N ASP A 25 -1.42 -2.73 0.18
CA ASP A 25 -2.36 -3.06 -0.88
C ASP A 25 -2.77 -4.53 -0.69
N ILE A 26 -4.03 -4.78 -0.28
CA ILE A 26 -4.45 -6.12 0.16
C ILE A 26 -4.40 -7.15 -0.99
N ASP A 27 -4.64 -6.70 -2.24
CA ASP A 27 -4.43 -7.50 -3.45
C ASP A 27 -5.00 -8.92 -3.43
N TRP A 28 -6.25 -9.03 -2.97
CA TRP A 28 -6.99 -10.29 -2.89
C TRP A 28 -6.24 -11.42 -2.16
N ALA A 29 -5.38 -11.06 -1.19
CA ALA A 29 -4.75 -12.02 -0.30
C ALA A 29 -5.81 -12.86 0.45
N SER A 30 -5.49 -14.13 0.71
CA SER A 30 -6.33 -14.98 1.56
C SER A 30 -6.38 -14.42 2.98
N ASP A 31 -7.41 -14.81 3.73
CA ASP A 31 -7.59 -14.35 5.12
C ASP A 31 -6.36 -14.70 5.98
N GLU A 32 -5.77 -15.89 5.82
CA GLU A 32 -4.60 -16.30 6.60
C GLU A 32 -3.35 -15.47 6.28
N VAL A 33 -3.16 -15.10 5.00
CA VAL A 33 -2.05 -14.26 4.55
C VAL A 33 -2.23 -12.82 5.03
N LEU A 34 -3.46 -12.30 4.96
CA LEU A 34 -3.79 -10.98 5.46
C LEU A 34 -3.63 -10.92 6.99
N GLU A 35 -4.14 -11.91 7.72
CA GLU A 35 -4.03 -12.02 9.18
C GLU A 35 -2.57 -12.07 9.64
N TYR A 36 -1.69 -12.77 8.91
CA TYR A 36 -0.26 -12.79 9.19
C TYR A 36 0.33 -11.37 9.21
N SER A 37 -0.02 -10.56 8.21
CA SER A 37 0.44 -9.17 8.10
C SER A 37 -0.16 -8.29 9.20
N ILE A 38 -1.48 -8.37 9.42
CA ILE A 38 -2.17 -7.63 10.49
C ILE A 38 -1.50 -7.87 11.84
N GLY A 39 -1.25 -9.14 12.19
CA GLY A 39 -0.63 -9.50 13.46
C GLY A 39 0.78 -8.93 13.66
N LEU A 40 1.57 -8.74 12.59
CA LEU A 40 2.88 -8.09 12.69
C LEU A 40 2.75 -6.63 13.10
N LEU A 41 1.81 -5.91 12.51
CA LEU A 41 1.62 -4.47 12.73
C LEU A 41 0.95 -4.20 14.08
N GLU A 42 -0.01 -5.04 14.49
CA GLU A 42 -0.62 -4.97 15.83
C GLU A 42 0.42 -5.16 16.94
N ARG A 43 1.32 -6.14 16.79
CA ARG A 43 2.42 -6.37 17.76
C ARG A 43 3.39 -5.20 17.83
N ALA A 44 3.65 -4.54 16.70
CA ALA A 44 4.51 -3.37 16.66
C ALA A 44 3.82 -2.09 17.17
N ASN A 45 2.48 -2.08 17.26
CA ASN A 45 1.69 -0.95 17.75
C ASN A 45 2.00 0.36 16.99
N VAL A 46 2.01 0.28 15.66
CA VAL A 46 2.28 1.41 14.75
C VAL A 46 1.09 1.72 13.86
N LYS A 47 1.07 2.94 13.33
CA LYS A 47 0.07 3.37 12.35
C LYS A 47 0.30 2.73 10.97
N ALA A 48 -0.79 2.34 10.32
CA ALA A 48 -0.76 1.78 8.96
C ALA A 48 -2.07 2.04 8.20
N THR A 49 -1.97 2.28 6.89
CA THR A 49 -3.13 2.42 6.00
C THR A 49 -3.27 1.17 5.12
N TRP A 50 -4.46 0.57 5.08
CA TRP A 50 -4.76 -0.64 4.32
C TRP A 50 -5.69 -0.32 3.15
N PHE A 51 -5.24 -0.53 1.92
CA PHE A 51 -6.05 -0.35 0.72
C PHE A 51 -6.78 -1.66 0.40
N VAL A 52 -8.10 -1.64 0.56
CA VAL A 52 -8.97 -2.82 0.55
C VAL A 52 -9.42 -3.19 -0.85
N THR A 53 -9.30 -4.47 -1.19
CA THR A 53 -9.68 -5.03 -2.51
C THR A 53 -10.99 -5.83 -2.52
N HIS A 54 -11.38 -6.41 -1.38
CA HIS A 54 -12.52 -7.33 -1.32
C HIS A 54 -13.11 -7.39 0.10
N LYS A 55 -14.31 -7.97 0.22
CA LYS A 55 -14.94 -8.25 1.51
C LYS A 55 -14.28 -9.45 2.17
N THR A 56 -13.89 -9.27 3.43
CA THR A 56 -13.37 -10.33 4.30
C THR A 56 -13.84 -10.04 5.74
N PRO A 57 -14.06 -11.06 6.59
CA PRO A 57 -14.33 -10.87 8.01
C PRO A 57 -13.24 -10.05 8.73
N LEU A 58 -12.01 -10.04 8.21
CA LEU A 58 -10.88 -9.31 8.80
C LEU A 58 -11.01 -7.78 8.70
N LEU A 59 -11.91 -7.25 7.87
CA LEU A 59 -12.15 -5.81 7.80
C LEU A 59 -12.66 -5.23 9.12
N GLU A 60 -13.47 -5.98 9.87
CA GLU A 60 -13.96 -5.51 11.18
C GLU A 60 -12.82 -5.41 12.21
N ARG A 61 -11.86 -6.34 12.15
CA ARG A 61 -10.65 -6.26 12.97
C ARG A 61 -9.80 -5.05 12.62
N LEU A 62 -9.61 -4.78 11.32
CA LEU A 62 -8.89 -3.60 10.86
C LEU A 62 -9.58 -2.30 11.30
N ARG A 63 -10.90 -2.19 11.12
CA ARG A 63 -11.74 -1.06 11.57
C ARG A 63 -11.66 -0.82 13.08
N GLY A 64 -11.63 -1.90 13.86
CA GLY A 64 -11.58 -1.85 15.31
C GLY A 64 -10.25 -1.35 15.87
N ASN A 65 -9.18 -1.27 15.06
CA ASN A 65 -7.88 -0.80 15.50
C ASN A 65 -7.71 0.70 15.24
N PRO A 66 -7.58 1.56 16.28
CA PRO A 66 -7.48 3.01 16.12
C PRO A 66 -6.17 3.48 15.46
N LEU A 67 -5.18 2.61 15.33
CA LEU A 67 -3.94 2.90 14.62
C LEU A 67 -4.02 2.55 13.13
N PHE A 68 -5.12 1.94 12.67
CA PHE A 68 -5.27 1.57 11.27
C PHE A 68 -6.28 2.45 10.55
N GLU A 69 -5.97 2.75 9.30
CA GLU A 69 -6.86 3.40 8.35
C GLU A 69 -7.26 2.42 7.26
N LEU A 70 -8.53 2.42 6.85
CA LEU A 70 -8.97 1.74 5.64
C LEU A 70 -9.16 2.72 4.48
N GLY A 71 -8.48 2.44 3.39
CA GLY A 71 -8.68 3.06 2.08
C GLY A 71 -9.22 2.04 1.07
N ILE A 72 -9.64 2.52 -0.11
CA ILE A 72 -10.06 1.64 -1.21
C ILE A 72 -8.91 1.30 -2.16
N HIS A 73 -8.90 0.08 -2.70
CA HIS A 73 -7.96 -0.37 -3.73
C HIS A 73 -8.64 -0.69 -5.08
N PRO A 74 -9.21 0.31 -5.78
CA PRO A 74 -10.03 0.04 -6.95
C PRO A 74 -9.22 -0.55 -8.11
N ASN A 75 -9.78 -1.57 -8.75
CA ASN A 75 -9.19 -2.20 -9.93
C ASN A 75 -9.93 -1.77 -11.20
N PHE A 76 -9.26 -0.92 -12.00
CA PHE A 76 -9.77 -0.46 -13.28
C PHE A 76 -9.31 -1.33 -14.47
N ASN A 77 -8.39 -2.29 -14.26
CA ASN A 77 -7.85 -3.12 -15.34
C ASN A 77 -8.92 -3.90 -16.10
N PRO A 78 -9.95 -4.51 -15.46
CA PRO A 78 -11.02 -5.18 -16.19
C PRO A 78 -11.67 -4.32 -17.28
N LEU A 79 -11.87 -3.02 -17.02
CA LEU A 79 -12.45 -2.11 -18.02
C LEU A 79 -11.60 -1.99 -19.29
N LEU A 80 -10.27 -2.08 -19.15
CA LEU A 80 -9.33 -2.00 -20.28
C LEU A 80 -9.42 -3.25 -21.16
N GLU A 81 -9.86 -4.37 -20.59
CA GLU A 81 -10.02 -5.67 -21.26
C GLU A 81 -11.47 -5.95 -21.69
N GLY A 82 -12.38 -4.99 -21.49
CA GLY A 82 -13.82 -5.16 -21.76
C GLY A 82 -14.54 -6.07 -20.76
N ASP A 83 -13.95 -6.30 -19.59
CA ASP A 83 -14.55 -7.01 -18.46
C ASP A 83 -15.19 -6.00 -17.49
N PHE A 84 -16.46 -6.24 -17.15
CA PHE A 84 -17.27 -5.35 -16.31
C PHE A 84 -17.50 -5.89 -14.89
N SER A 85 -16.64 -6.82 -14.43
CA SER A 85 -16.76 -7.47 -13.12
C SER A 85 -16.89 -6.52 -11.92
N TYR A 86 -16.28 -5.33 -11.99
CA TYR A 86 -16.37 -4.31 -10.93
C TYR A 86 -17.23 -3.09 -11.31
N GLY A 87 -17.87 -3.11 -12.47
CA GLY A 87 -18.65 -1.99 -13.00
C GLY A 87 -18.43 -1.77 -14.49
N ARG A 88 -19.36 -1.05 -15.14
CA ARG A 88 -19.34 -0.76 -16.58
C ARG A 88 -18.50 0.45 -16.96
N ASP A 89 -18.16 1.28 -15.96
CA ASP A 89 -17.31 2.44 -16.12
C ASP A 89 -16.53 2.73 -14.82
N TYR A 90 -15.64 3.72 -14.88
CA TYR A 90 -14.79 4.10 -13.76
C TYR A 90 -15.57 4.58 -12.51
N LYS A 91 -16.80 5.08 -12.68
CA LYS A 91 -17.63 5.54 -11.55
C LYS A 91 -18.25 4.36 -10.83
N GLU A 92 -18.77 3.40 -11.59
CA GLU A 92 -19.28 2.14 -11.04
C GLU A 92 -18.17 1.36 -10.32
N VAL A 93 -16.95 1.32 -10.88
CA VAL A 93 -15.78 0.75 -10.19
C VAL A 93 -15.52 1.46 -8.87
N LEU A 94 -15.42 2.79 -8.82
CA LEU A 94 -15.20 3.50 -7.56
C LEU A 94 -16.29 3.20 -6.51
N ARG A 95 -17.56 3.16 -6.92
CA ARG A 95 -18.68 2.83 -6.01
C ARG A 95 -18.60 1.40 -5.51
N TYR A 96 -18.26 0.43 -6.36
CA TYR A 96 -18.09 -0.96 -5.95
C TYR A 96 -17.13 -1.10 -4.76
N PHE A 97 -15.96 -0.44 -4.82
CA PHE A 97 -14.99 -0.52 -3.72
C PHE A 97 -15.40 0.33 -2.50
N LEU A 98 -16.08 1.46 -2.70
CA LEU A 98 -16.66 2.23 -1.59
C LEU A 98 -17.81 1.48 -0.90
N ASP A 99 -18.56 0.63 -1.59
CA ASP A 99 -19.58 -0.22 -0.97
C ASP A 99 -18.97 -1.27 -0.03
N ILE A 100 -17.67 -1.56 -0.15
CA ILE A 100 -16.90 -2.43 0.77
C ILE A 100 -16.42 -1.63 1.99
N VAL A 101 -15.96 -0.39 1.76
CA VAL A 101 -15.43 0.51 2.79
C VAL A 101 -16.03 1.92 2.65
N PRO A 102 -17.30 2.14 3.08
CA PRO A 102 -18.01 3.41 2.87
C PRO A 102 -17.37 4.60 3.57
N GLU A 103 -16.59 4.34 4.64
CA GLU A 103 -15.89 5.33 5.43
C GLU A 103 -14.57 5.80 4.80
N ALA A 104 -14.07 5.13 3.76
CA ALA A 104 -12.76 5.38 3.20
C ALA A 104 -12.57 6.84 2.76
N LYS A 105 -11.42 7.40 3.10
CA LYS A 105 -10.97 8.75 2.68
C LYS A 105 -9.72 8.72 1.82
N THR A 106 -9.06 7.58 1.77
CA THR A 106 -7.84 7.32 1.01
C THR A 106 -8.10 6.32 -0.10
N MET A 107 -7.39 6.47 -1.21
CA MET A 107 -7.38 5.48 -2.28
C MET A 107 -5.98 5.26 -2.85
N ARG A 108 -5.73 4.05 -3.33
CA ARG A 108 -4.69 3.75 -4.31
C ARG A 108 -5.28 2.76 -5.29
N SER A 109 -5.18 3.00 -6.59
CA SER A 109 -5.71 2.08 -7.59
C SER A 109 -4.78 0.89 -7.76
N HIS A 110 -5.36 -0.29 -7.97
CA HIS A 110 -4.61 -1.46 -8.41
C HIS A 110 -3.91 -1.15 -9.75
N CYS A 111 -2.66 -1.60 -9.89
CA CYS A 111 -1.76 -1.24 -10.99
C CYS A 111 -1.64 0.27 -11.28
N LEU A 112 -1.93 1.12 -10.29
CA LEU A 112 -1.83 2.59 -10.39
C LEU A 112 -2.70 3.21 -11.49
N GLY A 113 -3.84 2.58 -11.80
CA GLY A 113 -4.83 3.10 -12.75
C GLY A 113 -5.32 4.50 -12.36
N ILE A 114 -4.96 5.51 -13.16
CA ILE A 114 -5.25 6.92 -12.86
C ILE A 114 -5.63 7.71 -14.11
N SER A 115 -6.57 8.63 -13.96
CA SER A 115 -6.88 9.68 -14.94
C SER A 115 -7.50 10.88 -14.24
N SER A 116 -7.51 12.04 -14.88
CA SER A 116 -8.20 13.24 -14.34
C SER A 116 -9.67 12.98 -14.04
N ARG A 117 -10.35 12.15 -14.84
CA ARG A 117 -11.76 11.78 -14.62
C ARG A 117 -11.95 10.92 -13.37
N ILE A 118 -11.04 9.97 -13.13
CA ILE A 118 -11.06 9.11 -11.94
C ILE A 118 -10.84 9.96 -10.69
N LEU A 119 -9.84 10.85 -10.70
CA LEU A 119 -9.54 11.72 -9.55
C LEU A 119 -10.71 12.64 -9.20
N SER A 120 -11.32 13.27 -10.20
CA SER A 120 -12.48 14.15 -10.01
C SER A 120 -13.68 13.41 -9.43
N GLU A 121 -13.96 12.19 -9.92
CA GLU A 121 -15.05 11.38 -9.38
C GLU A 121 -14.76 10.88 -7.97
N ALA A 122 -13.54 10.39 -7.70
CA ALA A 122 -13.15 9.95 -6.37
C ALA A 122 -13.31 11.08 -5.34
N LYS A 123 -12.90 12.31 -5.69
CA LYS A 123 -13.10 13.50 -4.85
C LYS A 123 -14.58 13.76 -4.57
N LYS A 124 -15.44 13.69 -5.60
CA LYS A 124 -16.90 13.84 -5.44
C LYS A 124 -17.51 12.77 -4.55
N LEU A 125 -16.97 11.56 -4.58
CA LEU A 125 -17.39 10.43 -3.74
C LEU A 125 -16.80 10.49 -2.32
N GLY A 126 -16.04 11.53 -1.99
CA GLY A 126 -15.58 11.81 -0.63
C GLY A 126 -14.17 11.33 -0.30
N ILE A 127 -13.42 10.83 -1.30
CA ILE A 127 -11.97 10.60 -1.16
C ILE A 127 -11.26 11.95 -1.04
N THR A 128 -10.37 12.07 -0.06
CA THR A 128 -9.58 13.29 0.19
C THR A 128 -8.12 13.12 -0.16
N HIS A 129 -7.61 11.88 -0.13
CA HIS A 129 -6.21 11.55 -0.38
C HIS A 129 -6.09 10.42 -1.38
N GLU A 130 -5.11 10.51 -2.27
CA GLU A 130 -4.77 9.44 -3.22
C GLU A 130 -3.28 9.09 -3.13
N SER A 131 -2.92 7.83 -3.39
CA SER A 131 -1.52 7.36 -3.44
C SER A 131 -1.15 6.54 -4.68
N ASN A 132 -1.46 7.04 -5.88
CA ASN A 132 -1.24 6.39 -7.18
C ASN A 132 0.12 6.69 -7.83
N LEU A 133 0.90 7.65 -7.31
CA LEU A 133 2.21 7.98 -7.87
C LEU A 133 3.31 7.17 -7.17
N CYS A 134 3.82 6.14 -7.85
CA CYS A 134 5.03 5.44 -7.41
C CYS A 134 6.28 6.13 -7.96
N ILE A 135 7.15 6.60 -7.07
CA ILE A 135 8.44 7.19 -7.46
C ILE A 135 9.52 6.50 -6.62
N PRO A 136 10.02 5.34 -7.08
CA PRO A 136 10.89 4.51 -6.28
C PRO A 136 12.18 5.24 -5.92
N MET A 137 12.54 5.26 -4.63
CA MET A 137 13.77 5.90 -4.16
C MET A 137 15.04 5.30 -4.78
N MET A 138 14.96 4.05 -5.25
CA MET A 138 16.04 3.39 -5.99
C MET A 138 16.32 4.06 -7.34
N ALA A 139 15.37 4.78 -7.93
CA ALA A 139 15.52 5.43 -9.24
C ALA A 139 16.53 6.59 -9.23
N HIS A 140 16.81 7.18 -8.07
CA HIS A 140 17.61 8.41 -7.97
C HIS A 140 19.00 8.22 -7.36
N ASN A 141 19.44 6.99 -7.05
CA ASN A 141 20.66 6.71 -6.27
C ASN A 141 20.75 7.56 -4.97
N SER A 142 19.63 8.09 -4.50
CA SER A 142 19.55 8.99 -3.36
C SER A 142 19.38 8.16 -2.09
N SER A 143 20.19 8.46 -1.09
CA SER A 143 20.29 7.72 0.16
C SER A 143 19.05 7.76 1.06
N GLY A 144 17.89 8.27 0.64
CA GLY A 144 16.75 8.38 1.57
C GLY A 144 15.57 9.25 1.16
N GLY A 145 15.00 9.04 -0.03
CA GLY A 145 13.77 9.74 -0.44
C GLY A 145 13.59 9.69 -1.94
N GLY A 146 12.41 9.29 -2.43
CA GLY A 146 12.06 9.20 -3.86
C GLY A 146 11.97 10.55 -4.55
N GLY A 147 13.05 11.32 -4.51
CA GLY A 147 13.15 12.70 -4.94
C GLY A 147 12.56 13.68 -3.92
N PHE A 148 12.62 14.97 -4.27
CA PHE A 148 12.06 16.11 -3.52
C PHE A 148 10.52 16.14 -3.50
N LEU A 149 9.85 15.03 -3.82
CA LEU A 149 8.41 15.01 -4.05
C LEU A 149 7.68 14.83 -2.72
N GLN A 150 7.12 15.94 -2.26
CA GLN A 150 6.26 16.03 -1.10
C GLN A 150 4.81 15.79 -1.52
N PRO A 151 3.91 15.48 -0.57
CA PRO A 151 2.48 15.51 -0.84
C PRO A 151 2.08 16.90 -1.36
N TYR A 152 1.09 16.96 -2.23
CA TYR A 152 0.62 18.22 -2.80
C TYR A 152 -0.87 18.18 -3.06
N GLU A 153 -1.50 19.34 -3.03
CA GLU A 153 -2.89 19.49 -3.43
C GLU A 153 -2.97 19.69 -4.96
N ASN A 154 -3.84 18.93 -5.64
CA ASN A 154 -4.11 19.16 -7.06
C ASN A 154 -5.15 20.28 -7.26
N TRP A 155 -5.42 20.64 -8.51
CA TRP A 155 -6.35 21.72 -8.87
C TRP A 155 -7.82 21.50 -8.45
N GLU A 156 -8.19 20.31 -7.94
CA GLU A 156 -9.54 19.99 -7.43
C GLU A 156 -9.57 19.84 -5.89
N GLY A 157 -8.49 20.20 -5.19
CA GLY A 157 -8.41 20.05 -3.75
C GLY A 157 -8.22 18.61 -3.27
N LEU A 158 -7.78 17.71 -4.15
CA LEU A 158 -7.42 16.34 -3.78
C LEU A 158 -5.94 16.29 -3.39
N ILE A 159 -5.65 15.71 -2.23
CA ILE A 159 -4.28 15.58 -1.73
C ILE A 159 -3.64 14.37 -2.39
N ARG A 160 -2.54 14.60 -3.09
CA ARG A 160 -1.77 13.61 -3.83
C ARG A 160 -0.56 13.19 -3.00
N CYS A 161 -0.47 11.91 -2.67
CA CYS A 161 0.53 11.34 -1.75
C CYS A 161 1.42 10.32 -2.47
N PRO A 162 2.52 10.75 -3.13
CA PRO A 162 3.45 9.83 -3.78
C PRO A 162 4.05 8.82 -2.80
N TYR A 163 4.26 7.59 -3.25
CA TYR A 163 4.95 6.57 -2.45
C TYR A 163 6.28 6.18 -3.08
N HIS A 164 7.23 5.75 -2.25
CA HIS A 164 8.66 5.80 -2.57
C HIS A 164 9.32 4.44 -2.61
N TRP A 165 8.61 3.41 -2.18
CA TRP A 165 9.09 2.04 -2.16
C TRP A 165 7.88 1.11 -2.23
N ALA A 166 7.96 0.07 -3.04
CA ALA A 166 7.08 -1.09 -2.93
C ALA A 166 7.87 -2.38 -3.08
N ASP A 167 7.38 -3.47 -2.49
CA ASP A 167 8.08 -4.76 -2.43
C ASP A 167 8.29 -5.40 -3.79
N ASP A 168 7.24 -5.50 -4.58
CA ASP A 168 7.25 -5.99 -5.96
C ASP A 168 8.20 -5.14 -6.84
N VAL A 169 8.08 -3.81 -6.76
CA VAL A 169 8.94 -2.86 -7.48
C VAL A 169 10.39 -2.99 -7.02
N ALA A 170 10.65 -3.16 -5.73
CA ALA A 170 11.99 -3.34 -5.18
C ALA A 170 12.66 -4.63 -5.67
N CYS A 171 11.89 -5.66 -6.04
CA CYS A 171 12.43 -6.85 -6.67
C CYS A 171 13.02 -6.56 -8.07
N MET A 172 12.51 -5.55 -8.78
CA MET A 172 12.97 -5.16 -10.11
C MET A 172 14.29 -4.37 -10.09
N TYR A 173 14.65 -3.79 -8.95
CA TYR A 173 15.92 -3.06 -8.78
C TYR A 173 17.03 -3.97 -8.24
N LYS A 174 18.23 -3.85 -8.85
CA LYS A 174 19.45 -4.50 -8.36
C LYS A 174 19.86 -3.99 -6.98
N ASN A 175 19.81 -2.66 -6.81
CA ASN A 175 20.16 -2.01 -5.55
C ASN A 175 19.00 -2.14 -4.56
N LYS A 176 19.29 -2.69 -3.38
CA LYS A 176 18.33 -2.79 -2.28
C LYS A 176 18.46 -1.60 -1.34
N ILE A 177 17.34 -1.20 -0.74
CA ILE A 177 17.29 -0.14 0.27
C ILE A 177 18.13 -0.55 1.49
N LYS A 178 18.87 0.41 2.06
CA LYS A 178 19.57 0.25 3.32
C LYS A 178 18.83 1.08 4.37
N THR A 179 18.04 0.42 5.23
CA THR A 179 17.22 1.11 6.26
C THR A 179 18.04 2.03 7.16
N SER A 180 19.30 1.67 7.42
CA SER A 180 20.26 2.48 8.18
C SER A 180 20.60 3.83 7.56
N LYS A 181 20.32 4.05 6.27
CA LYS A 181 20.56 5.31 5.57
C LYS A 181 19.34 6.22 5.54
N ILE A 182 18.18 5.72 5.97
CA ILE A 182 16.93 6.46 5.88
C ILE A 182 16.91 7.58 6.93
N ALA A 183 16.63 8.82 6.50
CA ALA A 183 16.55 9.97 7.39
C ALA A 183 15.28 9.93 8.24
N LYS A 184 15.41 10.15 9.55
CA LYS A 184 14.31 10.00 10.53
C LYS A 184 13.14 10.97 10.37
N ASN A 185 13.35 12.14 9.74
CA ASN A 185 12.35 13.19 9.54
C ASN A 185 12.07 13.41 8.04
N SER A 186 12.07 12.33 7.26
CA SER A 186 11.77 12.37 5.83
C SER A 186 10.34 11.90 5.58
N TYR A 187 9.72 12.45 4.53
CA TYR A 187 8.48 11.89 3.99
C TYR A 187 8.80 10.60 3.26
N LEU A 188 8.38 9.47 3.82
CA LEU A 188 8.58 8.17 3.19
C LEU A 188 7.36 7.31 3.36
N MET A 189 6.90 6.78 2.24
CA MET A 189 5.73 5.92 2.16
C MET A 189 6.12 4.62 1.47
N PHE A 190 5.81 3.52 2.13
CA PHE A 190 6.15 2.17 1.73
C PHE A 190 4.85 1.42 1.39
N GLY A 191 4.77 0.88 0.19
CA GLY A 191 3.71 -0.02 -0.25
C GLY A 191 4.13 -1.47 -0.04
N PHE A 192 3.38 -2.21 0.74
CA PHE A 192 3.56 -3.64 0.90
C PHE A 192 2.33 -4.39 0.42
N HIS A 193 2.54 -5.63 -0.01
CA HIS A 193 1.44 -6.56 -0.27
C HIS A 193 1.51 -7.70 0.75
N PRO A 194 0.38 -8.10 1.37
CA PRO A 194 0.36 -9.19 2.35
C PRO A 194 1.04 -10.47 1.85
N ILE A 195 0.85 -10.82 0.58
CA ILE A 195 1.48 -11.99 -0.03
C ILE A 195 3.01 -11.92 -0.06
N HIS A 196 3.56 -10.74 -0.35
CA HIS A 196 5.02 -10.55 -0.39
C HIS A 196 5.64 -10.54 1.00
N ILE A 197 4.92 -10.01 1.99
CA ILE A 197 5.29 -10.14 3.40
C ILE A 197 5.28 -11.60 3.81
N PHE A 198 4.17 -12.31 3.59
CA PHE A 198 4.05 -13.71 3.98
C PHE A 198 5.16 -14.58 3.39
N LEU A 199 5.44 -14.42 2.10
CA LEU A 199 6.50 -15.15 1.40
C LEU A 199 7.91 -14.64 1.73
N ASN A 200 8.05 -13.49 2.39
CA ASN A 200 9.30 -12.75 2.53
C ASN A 200 10.02 -12.57 1.17
N THR A 201 9.29 -12.05 0.18
CA THR A 201 9.71 -11.98 -1.22
C THR A 201 10.94 -11.07 -1.39
N GLU A 202 12.02 -11.61 -1.93
CA GLU A 202 13.27 -10.93 -2.25
C GLU A 202 13.53 -10.82 -3.76
N VAL A 203 12.93 -11.74 -4.51
CA VAL A 203 12.91 -11.82 -5.97
C VAL A 203 11.56 -12.32 -6.46
N LEU A 204 11.11 -11.84 -7.63
CA LEU A 204 9.80 -12.17 -8.19
C LEU A 204 9.61 -13.67 -8.48
N SER A 205 10.69 -14.43 -8.73
CA SER A 205 10.59 -15.88 -8.95
C SER A 205 10.06 -16.64 -7.72
N ARG A 206 10.24 -16.12 -6.49
CA ARG A 206 9.61 -16.70 -5.30
C ARG A 206 8.09 -16.56 -5.37
N TYR A 207 7.61 -15.36 -5.68
CA TYR A 207 6.20 -15.08 -5.83
C TYR A 207 5.58 -15.92 -6.97
N GLU A 208 6.23 -15.98 -8.14
CA GLU A 208 5.74 -16.75 -9.28
C GLU A 208 5.68 -18.25 -9.01
N SER A 209 6.68 -18.81 -8.30
CA SER A 209 6.66 -20.24 -7.95
C SER A 209 5.57 -20.59 -6.92
N ALA A 210 5.13 -19.62 -6.13
CA ALA A 210 4.07 -19.75 -5.14
C ALA A 210 2.66 -19.45 -5.68
N ARG A 211 2.54 -18.79 -6.85
CA ARG A 211 1.28 -18.24 -7.41
C ARG A 211 0.13 -19.24 -7.46
N GLY A 212 0.42 -20.49 -7.84
CA GLY A 212 -0.58 -21.56 -7.92
C GLY A 212 -1.20 -21.96 -6.56
N TYR A 213 -0.61 -21.52 -5.45
CA TYR A 213 -0.98 -21.94 -4.09
C TYR A 213 -1.48 -20.80 -3.21
N PHE A 214 -1.78 -19.61 -3.76
CA PHE A 214 -2.21 -18.45 -2.96
C PHE A 214 -3.49 -18.68 -2.15
N GLN A 215 -4.29 -19.67 -2.54
CA GLN A 215 -5.52 -20.06 -1.83
C GLN A 215 -5.36 -21.37 -1.03
N ASP A 216 -4.16 -21.96 -1.01
CA ASP A 216 -3.82 -23.12 -0.18
C ASP A 216 -2.72 -22.73 0.81
N TYR A 217 -3.14 -22.25 1.99
CA TYR A 217 -2.22 -21.78 3.02
C TYR A 217 -1.19 -22.84 3.44
N ASN A 218 -1.55 -24.12 3.45
CA ASN A 218 -0.66 -25.19 3.87
C ASN A 218 0.48 -25.42 2.89
N LEU A 219 0.17 -25.40 1.59
CA LEU A 219 1.20 -25.46 0.55
C LEU A 219 1.97 -24.15 0.46
N LEU A 220 1.30 -23.01 0.58
CA LEU A 220 1.91 -21.69 0.46
C LEU A 220 3.04 -21.47 1.48
N ARG A 221 2.89 -21.98 2.70
CA ARG A 221 3.94 -21.95 3.74
C ARG A 221 5.28 -22.51 3.29
N GLN A 222 5.29 -23.48 2.38
CA GLN A 222 6.53 -24.10 1.88
C GLN A 222 7.35 -23.16 0.99
N TYR A 223 6.76 -22.06 0.53
CA TYR A 223 7.41 -21.07 -0.34
C TYR A 223 7.97 -19.86 0.41
N GLN A 224 7.80 -19.81 1.73
CA GLN A 224 8.36 -18.73 2.56
C GLN A 224 9.89 -18.68 2.44
N GLY A 225 10.41 -17.46 2.34
CA GLY A 225 11.84 -17.18 2.33
C GLY A 225 12.35 -16.70 3.68
N ASP A 226 13.65 -16.82 3.88
CA ASP A 226 14.39 -16.32 5.04
C ASP A 226 15.37 -15.19 4.67
N SER A 227 15.33 -14.73 3.42
CA SER A 227 16.24 -13.70 2.92
C SER A 227 16.18 -12.43 3.79
N PRO A 228 17.32 -11.89 4.24
CA PRO A 228 17.35 -10.62 4.95
C PRO A 228 16.92 -9.46 4.05
N ASN A 229 16.94 -9.64 2.73
CA ASN A 229 16.50 -8.62 1.77
C ASN A 229 15.04 -8.78 1.33
N GLY A 230 14.31 -9.75 1.89
CA GLY A 230 12.90 -9.96 1.57
C GLY A 230 11.99 -8.92 2.22
N SER A 231 10.75 -8.82 1.74
CA SER A 231 9.77 -7.83 2.18
C SER A 231 9.47 -7.89 3.68
N CYS A 232 9.31 -9.09 4.24
CA CYS A 232 9.05 -9.25 5.68
C CYS A 232 10.25 -8.81 6.52
N ALA A 233 11.46 -9.19 6.12
CA ALA A 233 12.68 -8.79 6.80
C ALA A 233 12.89 -7.27 6.74
N LEU A 234 12.54 -6.63 5.62
CA LEU A 234 12.56 -5.17 5.52
C LEU A 234 11.53 -4.51 6.43
N LEU A 235 10.28 -4.98 6.43
CA LEU A 235 9.24 -4.49 7.32
C LEU A 235 9.71 -4.58 8.79
N GLY A 236 10.23 -5.73 9.22
CA GLY A 236 10.78 -5.91 10.57
C GLY A 236 11.82 -4.85 10.93
N ARG A 237 12.80 -4.60 10.04
CA ARG A 237 13.80 -3.54 10.26
C ARG A 237 13.21 -2.13 10.32
N LEU A 238 12.14 -1.84 9.58
CA LEU A 238 11.47 -0.55 9.66
C LEU A 238 10.77 -0.38 11.00
N LEU A 239 10.14 -1.44 11.51
CA LEU A 239 9.47 -1.44 12.82
C LEU A 239 10.46 -1.29 13.99
N GLU A 240 11.69 -1.79 13.84
CA GLU A 240 12.79 -1.59 14.81
C GLU A 240 13.30 -0.14 14.89
N LEU A 241 12.95 0.74 13.94
CA LEU A 241 13.36 2.15 13.95
C LEU A 241 12.50 3.04 14.87
N GLN A 242 11.52 2.44 15.55
CA GLN A 242 10.64 3.11 16.50
C GLN A 242 11.43 3.83 17.61
#